data_AF-A0AAN0LUU6-F1
#
_entry.id   AF-A0AAN0LUU6-F1
#
_cell.length_a   1.000
_cell.length_b   1.000
_cell.length_c   1.000
_cell.angle_alpha   90.00
_cell.angle_beta   90.00
_cell.angle_gamma   90.00
#
_symmetry.space_group_name_H-M   'P 1'
#
loop_
_entity.id
_entity.type
_entity.pdbx_description
1 polymer ?
#
loop_
_entity_poly.entity_id
_entity_poly.type
_entity_poly.pdbx_seq_one_letter_code
_entity_poly.pdbx_strand_id
1 'polypeptide(L)'
;MNILIAQDTKVIREGNIENIPSEALVLGDVVLYRVGDQVSADAVVIEGTAEMNESNLTGESVPVMKNSGEVLLSGSFVTSGTVYARTTHVGLDSFAQKITNEARNYTPIESELMETFLRITRWCTRIVLPIGIILVIQAMVFRHQDLRMTVLSTSTVLLGLLPKGLILLTSLSFGVSVFRLAQKRTLVQEIYSIEVLSKVDVSWYR
;
A
#
# COMPACT_ATOMS: atom_id res chain seq x y z
N MET A 1 2.23 -7.24 -0.63
CA MET A 1 2.63 -7.79 0.67
C MET A 1 2.01 -9.17 0.73
N ASN A 2 2.78 -10.25 0.84
CA ASN A 2 2.21 -11.59 0.97
C ASN A 2 2.20 -11.93 2.47
N ILE A 3 1.03 -12.21 3.05
CA ILE A 3 0.91 -12.50 4.49
C ILE A 3 1.35 -13.95 4.79
N LEU A 4 1.36 -14.80 3.77
CA LEU A 4 1.91 -16.15 3.83
C LEU A 4 3.43 -16.10 3.66
N ILE A 5 4.13 -16.63 4.65
CA ILE A 5 5.56 -16.93 4.54
C ILE A 5 5.59 -18.27 3.80
N ALA A 6 6.09 -18.28 2.56
CA ALA A 6 6.23 -19.50 1.77
C ALA A 6 7.03 -20.53 2.58
N GLN A 7 6.35 -21.54 3.12
CA GLN A 7 6.93 -22.62 3.89
C GLN A 7 6.38 -23.94 3.36
N ASP A 8 7.28 -24.92 3.31
CA ASP A 8 6.90 -26.29 3.02
C ASP A 8 5.87 -26.77 4.05
N THR A 9 4.84 -27.45 3.57
CA THR A 9 3.71 -27.93 4.34
C THR A 9 3.75 -29.46 4.42
N LYS A 10 3.53 -30.00 5.62
CA LYS A 10 3.52 -31.46 5.85
C LYS A 10 2.14 -32.02 5.58
N VAL A 11 2.02 -32.81 4.52
CA VAL A 11 0.76 -33.37 4.03
C VAL A 11 0.79 -34.88 4.15
N ILE A 12 -0.36 -35.47 4.44
CA ILE A 12 -0.53 -36.92 4.58
C ILE A 12 -1.24 -37.41 3.32
N ARG A 13 -0.50 -38.05 2.43
CA ARG A 13 -1.02 -38.69 1.22
C ARG A 13 -0.65 -40.16 1.26
N GLU A 14 -1.62 -41.02 0.98
CA GLU A 14 -1.44 -42.49 1.00
C GLU A 14 -0.85 -43.03 2.33
N GLY A 15 -1.08 -42.33 3.44
CA GLY A 15 -0.58 -42.70 4.77
C GLY A 15 0.86 -42.27 5.08
N ASN A 16 1.57 -41.64 4.14
CA ASN A 16 2.91 -41.11 4.33
C ASN A 16 2.89 -39.60 4.53
N ILE A 17 3.79 -39.10 5.39
CA ILE A 17 3.99 -37.66 5.58
C ILE A 17 4.99 -37.18 4.53
N GLU A 18 4.51 -36.33 3.62
CA GLU A 18 5.31 -35.67 2.59
C GLU A 18 5.42 -34.18 2.91
N ASN A 19 6.58 -33.59 2.64
CA ASN A 19 6.77 -32.15 2.76
C ASN A 19 6.70 -31.55 1.36
N ILE A 20 5.64 -30.78 1.09
CA ILE A 20 5.40 -30.18 -0.23
C ILE A 20 5.34 -28.66 -0.14
N PRO A 21 5.63 -27.92 -1.22
CA PRO A 21 5.43 -26.48 -1.25
C PRO A 21 3.96 -26.12 -0.97
N SER A 22 3.71 -25.03 -0.25
CA SER A 22 2.35 -24.55 0.04
C SER A 22 1.50 -24.33 -1.21
N GLU A 23 2.12 -24.01 -2.35
CA GLU A 23 1.47 -23.82 -3.65
C GLU A 23 1.00 -25.13 -4.29
N ALA A 24 1.54 -26.27 -3.86
CA ALA A 24 1.18 -27.60 -4.34
C ALA A 24 0.04 -28.25 -3.54
N LEU A 25 -0.51 -27.54 -2.55
CA LEU A 25 -1.68 -27.98 -1.79
C LEU A 25 -2.92 -27.99 -2.66
N VAL A 26 -3.68 -29.08 -2.57
CA VAL A 26 -4.93 -29.29 -3.29
C VAL A 26 -6.08 -29.37 -2.28
N LEU A 27 -7.30 -29.06 -2.73
CA LEU A 27 -8.52 -29.23 -1.94
C LEU A 27 -8.66 -30.68 -1.44
N GLY A 28 -8.95 -30.83 -0.15
CA GLY A 28 -9.14 -32.14 0.48
C GLY A 28 -7.87 -32.81 1.00
N ASP A 29 -6.69 -32.22 0.78
CA ASP A 29 -5.44 -32.67 1.39
C ASP A 29 -5.54 -32.65 2.92
N VAL A 30 -4.96 -33.66 3.58
CA VAL A 30 -4.85 -33.70 5.05
C VAL A 30 -3.48 -33.19 5.45
N VAL A 31 -3.44 -32.09 6.18
CA VAL A 31 -2.23 -31.40 6.60
C VAL A 31 -2.03 -31.59 8.11
N LEU A 32 -0.78 -31.86 8.49
CA LEU A 32 -0.36 -31.91 9.88
C LEU A 32 0.24 -30.57 10.29
N TYR A 33 -0.42 -29.87 11.21
CA TYR A 33 0.08 -28.63 11.78
C TYR A 33 0.57 -28.85 13.22
N ARG A 34 1.80 -28.40 13.49
CA ARG A 34 2.46 -28.44 14.80
C ARG A 34 2.84 -27.04 15.24
N VAL A 35 3.19 -26.92 16.53
CA VAL A 35 3.68 -25.67 17.12
C VAL A 35 4.74 -25.00 16.24
N GLY A 36 4.52 -23.74 15.90
CA GLY A 36 5.38 -22.94 15.03
C GLY A 36 5.02 -22.97 13.54
N ASP A 37 4.19 -23.93 13.10
CA ASP A 37 3.76 -24.00 11.70
C ASP A 37 2.74 -22.89 11.39
N GLN A 38 2.86 -22.27 10.22
CA GLN A 38 1.85 -21.37 9.67
C GLN A 38 0.80 -22.18 8.90
N VAL A 39 -0.48 -21.83 9.06
CA VAL A 39 -1.56 -22.43 8.29
C VAL A 39 -1.49 -21.95 6.85
N SER A 40 -1.06 -22.83 5.94
CA SER A 40 -0.85 -22.51 4.52
C SER A 40 -2.14 -22.30 3.72
N ALA A 41 -3.25 -22.92 4.14
CA ALA A 41 -4.53 -22.94 3.43
C ALA A 41 -5.69 -23.05 4.43
N ASP A 42 -6.88 -22.54 4.10
CA ASP A 42 -8.01 -22.66 5.00
C ASP A 42 -8.40 -24.13 5.13
N ALA A 43 -8.54 -24.62 6.35
CA ALA A 43 -8.72 -26.04 6.63
C ALA A 43 -9.74 -26.27 7.75
N VAL A 44 -10.29 -27.47 7.83
CA VAL A 44 -11.16 -27.89 8.94
C VAL A 44 -10.43 -28.95 9.75
N VAL A 45 -10.36 -28.77 11.06
CA VAL A 45 -9.73 -29.73 11.97
C VAL A 45 -10.51 -31.05 11.90
N ILE A 46 -9.81 -32.12 11.57
CA ILE A 46 -10.33 -33.49 11.60
C ILE A 46 -10.07 -34.09 12.98
N GLU A 47 -8.85 -33.91 13.48
CA GLU A 47 -8.40 -34.54 14.73
C GLU A 47 -7.37 -33.65 15.45
N GLY A 48 -7.39 -33.70 16.78
CA GLY A 48 -6.50 -32.95 17.66
C GLY A 48 -7.10 -31.63 18.14
N THR A 49 -6.30 -30.93 18.94
CA THR A 49 -6.60 -29.58 19.46
C THR A 49 -5.35 -28.72 19.40
N ALA A 50 -5.51 -27.46 19.05
CA ALA A 50 -4.41 -26.50 18.99
C ALA A 50 -4.89 -25.08 19.31
N GLU A 51 -4.01 -24.28 19.92
CA GLU A 51 -4.23 -22.85 20.06
C GLU A 51 -3.60 -22.12 18.87
N MET A 52 -4.39 -21.29 18.21
CA MET A 52 -4.00 -20.57 17.01
C MET A 52 -3.83 -19.08 17.33
N ASN A 53 -2.71 -18.52 16.92
CA ASN A 53 -2.49 -17.08 16.89
C ASN A 53 -2.99 -16.52 15.55
N GLU A 54 -4.10 -15.78 15.62
CA GLU A 54 -4.73 -15.12 14.47
C GLU A 54 -4.41 -13.61 14.41
N SER A 55 -3.45 -13.12 15.21
CA SER A 55 -3.15 -11.69 15.35
C SER A 55 -2.76 -11.01 14.05
N ASN A 56 -2.08 -11.73 13.14
CA ASN A 56 -1.72 -11.21 11.83
C ASN A 56 -2.93 -10.98 10.90
N LEU A 57 -4.06 -11.62 11.18
CA LEU A 57 -5.28 -11.57 10.37
C LEU A 57 -6.33 -10.67 11.01
N THR A 58 -6.58 -10.85 12.30
CA THR A 58 -7.67 -10.16 13.04
C THR A 58 -7.18 -8.96 13.84
N GLY A 59 -5.88 -8.88 14.11
CA GLY A 59 -5.30 -7.89 15.03
C GLY A 59 -5.48 -8.24 16.51
N GLU A 60 -6.12 -9.37 16.83
CA GLU A 60 -6.32 -9.81 18.21
C GLU A 60 -5.14 -10.69 18.68
N SER A 61 -4.49 -10.30 19.76
CA SER A 61 -3.31 -11.01 20.28
C SER A 61 -3.64 -12.24 21.13
N VAL A 62 -4.92 -12.50 21.43
CA VAL A 62 -5.33 -13.62 22.28
C VAL A 62 -5.41 -14.89 21.42
N PRO A 63 -4.65 -15.95 21.74
CA PRO A 63 -4.75 -17.20 21.01
C PRO A 63 -6.15 -17.80 21.10
N VAL A 64 -6.66 -18.30 19.99
CA VAL A 64 -7.98 -18.94 19.90
C VAL A 64 -7.79 -20.45 19.91
N MET A 65 -8.42 -21.14 20.86
CA MET A 65 -8.41 -22.61 20.90
C MET A 65 -9.28 -23.17 19.78
N LYS A 66 -8.74 -24.12 19.01
CA LYS A 66 -9.43 -24.79 17.91
C LYS A 66 -9.57 -26.29 18.18
N ASN A 67 -10.79 -26.79 18.02
CA ASN A 67 -11.18 -28.19 18.21
C ASN A 67 -11.57 -28.87 16.89
N SER A 68 -11.72 -30.20 16.93
CA SER A 68 -12.24 -30.97 15.79
C SER A 68 -13.58 -30.41 15.29
N GLY A 69 -13.71 -30.26 13.98
CA GLY A 69 -14.84 -29.64 13.30
C GLY A 69 -14.73 -28.13 13.10
N GLU A 70 -13.77 -27.45 13.74
CA GLU A 70 -13.60 -25.99 13.59
C GLU A 70 -12.67 -25.63 12.43
N VAL A 71 -12.83 -24.39 11.95
CA VAL A 71 -12.08 -23.86 10.81
C VAL A 71 -10.78 -23.21 11.28
N LEU A 72 -9.69 -23.58 10.60
CA LEU A 72 -8.38 -22.94 10.64
C LEU A 72 -8.28 -21.96 9.48
N LEU A 73 -7.94 -20.71 9.79
CA LEU A 73 -7.73 -19.67 8.79
C LEU A 73 -6.28 -19.70 8.31
N SER A 74 -6.11 -19.58 6.99
CA SER A 74 -4.79 -19.40 6.37
C SER A 74 -4.13 -18.13 6.88
N GLY A 75 -2.83 -18.22 7.17
CA GLY A 75 -2.03 -17.13 7.74
C GLY A 75 -1.89 -17.16 9.27
N SER A 76 -2.74 -17.90 9.97
CA SER A 76 -2.63 -18.13 11.43
C SER A 76 -1.43 -19.00 11.77
N PHE A 77 -0.91 -18.87 12.99
CA PHE A 77 0.20 -19.67 13.49
C PHE A 77 -0.23 -20.59 14.62
N VAL A 78 0.29 -21.82 14.65
CA VAL A 78 0.07 -22.73 15.78
C VAL A 78 0.93 -22.30 16.97
N THR A 79 0.29 -21.90 18.06
CA THR A 79 0.96 -21.50 19.32
C THR A 79 1.23 -22.71 20.22
N SER A 80 0.28 -23.63 20.29
CA SER A 80 0.37 -24.84 21.11
C SER A 80 -0.49 -25.97 20.53
N GLY A 81 -0.14 -27.23 20.85
CA GLY A 81 -0.89 -28.40 20.38
C GLY A 81 -0.48 -28.93 19.01
N THR A 82 -1.30 -29.81 18.45
CA THR A 82 -1.08 -30.44 17.15
C THR A 82 -2.42 -30.85 16.58
N VAL A 83 -2.65 -30.55 15.31
CA VAL A 83 -3.91 -30.83 14.63
C VAL A 83 -3.68 -31.43 13.25
N TYR A 84 -4.55 -32.36 12.88
CA TYR A 84 -4.72 -32.83 11.52
C TYR A 84 -5.92 -32.10 10.93
N ALA A 85 -5.70 -31.37 9.84
CA ALA A 85 -6.74 -30.55 9.23
C ALA A 85 -6.88 -30.85 7.73
N ARG A 86 -8.11 -30.88 7.24
CA ARG A 86 -8.41 -31.07 5.81
C ARG A 86 -8.54 -29.72 5.13
N THR A 87 -7.79 -29.48 4.05
CA THR A 87 -7.88 -28.24 3.29
C THR A 87 -9.26 -28.08 2.65
N THR A 88 -9.79 -26.86 2.70
CA THR A 88 -11.11 -26.46 2.18
C THR A 88 -11.02 -25.34 1.17
N HIS A 89 -10.04 -24.43 1.31
CA HIS A 89 -9.74 -23.40 0.32
C HIS A 89 -8.22 -23.25 0.20
N VAL A 90 -7.72 -23.38 -1.03
CA VAL A 90 -6.28 -23.34 -1.36
C VAL A 90 -5.99 -22.24 -2.37
N GLY A 91 -4.74 -21.77 -2.42
CA GLY A 91 -4.31 -20.76 -3.38
C GLY A 91 -5.09 -19.44 -3.22
N LEU A 92 -5.60 -18.91 -4.34
CA LEU A 92 -6.28 -17.61 -4.39
C LEU A 92 -7.60 -17.57 -3.61
N ASP A 93 -8.21 -18.72 -3.33
CA ASP A 93 -9.47 -18.79 -2.58
C ASP A 93 -9.28 -18.77 -1.07
N SER A 94 -8.04 -18.89 -0.60
CA SER A 94 -7.70 -18.86 0.82
C SER A 94 -7.90 -17.47 1.45
N PHE A 95 -8.30 -17.45 2.72
CA PHE A 95 -8.56 -16.24 3.48
C PHE A 95 -7.39 -15.24 3.47
N ALA A 96 -6.16 -15.72 3.68
CA ALA A 96 -4.96 -14.89 3.63
C ALA A 96 -4.75 -14.22 2.26
N GLN A 97 -5.04 -14.93 1.17
CA GLN A 97 -4.94 -14.37 -0.18
C GLN A 97 -6.07 -13.37 -0.46
N LYS A 98 -7.29 -13.63 0.01
CA LYS A 98 -8.40 -12.67 -0.09
C LYS A 98 -8.08 -11.35 0.63
N ILE A 99 -7.64 -11.41 1.89
CA ILE A 99 -7.21 -10.22 2.65
C ILE A 99 -6.05 -9.53 1.94
N THR A 100 -5.05 -10.29 1.50
CA THR A 100 -3.91 -9.73 0.77
C THR A 100 -4.34 -9.00 -0.49
N ASN A 101 -5.27 -9.57 -1.25
CA ASN A 101 -5.74 -9.01 -2.51
C ASN A 101 -6.62 -7.77 -2.28
N GLU A 102 -7.48 -7.79 -1.26
CA GLU A 102 -8.25 -6.62 -0.83
C GLU A 102 -7.34 -5.48 -0.36
N ALA A 103 -6.33 -5.78 0.47
CA ALA A 103 -5.34 -4.80 0.91
C ALA A 103 -4.45 -4.30 -0.26
N ARG A 104 -4.27 -5.09 -1.32
CA ARG A 104 -3.52 -4.70 -2.52
C ARG A 104 -4.27 -3.72 -3.40
N ASN A 105 -5.59 -3.65 -3.29
CA ASN A 105 -6.40 -2.61 -3.91
C ASN A 105 -6.25 -1.27 -3.15
N TYR A 106 -5.01 -0.90 -2.84
CA TYR A 106 -4.66 0.41 -2.33
C TYR A 106 -4.87 1.42 -3.45
N THR A 107 -5.98 2.13 -3.40
CA THR A 107 -6.18 3.33 -4.21
C THR A 107 -5.29 4.43 -3.62
N PRO A 108 -4.39 5.04 -4.39
CA PRO A 108 -3.61 6.17 -3.90
C PRO A 108 -4.55 7.25 -3.36
N ILE A 109 -4.16 7.90 -2.26
CA ILE A 109 -4.97 8.96 -1.65
C ILE A 109 -5.12 10.10 -2.66
N GLU A 110 -6.35 10.34 -3.12
CA GLU A 110 -6.68 11.49 -3.96
C GLU A 110 -6.59 12.76 -3.11
N SER A 111 -5.58 13.60 -3.37
CA SER A 111 -5.37 14.87 -2.67
C SER A 111 -5.89 16.03 -3.52
N GLU A 112 -6.85 16.80 -2.99
CA GLU A 112 -7.33 18.01 -3.67
C GLU A 112 -6.22 19.07 -3.76
N LEU A 113 -5.28 19.10 -2.80
CA LEU A 113 -4.10 19.96 -2.90
C LEU A 113 -3.22 19.56 -4.09
N MET A 114 -2.96 18.27 -4.29
CA MET A 114 -2.23 17.79 -5.47
C MET A 114 -2.95 18.17 -6.77
N GLU A 115 -4.27 17.96 -6.83
CA GLU A 115 -5.06 18.37 -8.00
C GLU A 115 -4.97 19.87 -8.27
N THR A 116 -5.00 20.68 -7.21
CA THR A 116 -4.88 22.14 -7.29
C THR A 116 -3.51 22.55 -7.81
N PHE A 117 -2.42 21.92 -7.34
CA PHE A 117 -1.09 22.14 -7.90
C PHE A 117 -1.03 21.80 -9.39
N LEU A 118 -1.50 20.61 -9.78
CA LEU A 118 -1.50 20.20 -11.18
C LEU A 118 -2.37 21.12 -12.05
N ARG A 119 -3.48 21.62 -11.52
CA ARG A 119 -4.34 22.61 -12.17
C ARG A 119 -3.57 23.90 -12.40
N ILE A 120 -2.96 24.49 -11.36
CA ILE A 120 -2.15 25.71 -11.47
C ILE A 120 -1.03 25.53 -12.49
N THR A 121 -0.26 24.44 -12.40
CA THR A 121 0.83 24.14 -13.34
C THR A 121 0.31 24.05 -14.78
N ARG A 122 -0.80 23.34 -15.01
CA ARG A 122 -1.40 23.19 -16.35
C ARG A 122 -1.87 24.53 -16.92
N TRP A 123 -2.48 25.38 -16.09
CA TRP A 123 -2.86 26.74 -16.47
C TRP A 123 -1.63 27.61 -16.80
N CYS A 124 -0.60 27.60 -15.94
CA CYS A 124 0.65 28.30 -16.19
C CYS A 124 1.29 27.86 -17.51
N THR A 125 1.40 26.56 -17.77
CA THR A 125 1.95 26.04 -19.03
C THR A 125 1.16 26.54 -20.25
N ARG A 126 -0.17 26.56 -20.16
CA ARG A 126 -1.04 27.04 -21.25
C ARG A 126 -0.90 28.55 -21.51
N ILE A 127 -0.52 29.33 -20.51
CA ILE A 127 -0.28 30.79 -20.61
C ILE A 127 1.16 31.10 -21.05
N VAL A 128 2.15 30.37 -20.53
CA VAL A 128 3.57 30.56 -20.84
C VAL A 128 3.86 30.30 -22.32
N LEU A 129 3.20 29.31 -22.94
CA LEU A 129 3.39 28.97 -24.35
C LEU A 129 3.05 30.13 -25.32
N PRO A 130 1.83 30.72 -25.32
CA PRO A 130 1.51 31.84 -26.20
C PRO A 130 2.33 33.10 -25.86
N ILE A 131 2.60 33.38 -24.58
CA ILE A 131 3.45 34.51 -24.19
C ILE A 131 4.86 34.33 -24.77
N GLY A 132 5.43 33.13 -24.71
CA GLY A 132 6.74 32.84 -25.31
C GLY A 132 6.77 33.11 -26.80
N ILE A 133 5.74 32.67 -27.54
CA ILE A 133 5.62 32.93 -28.99
C ILE A 133 5.54 34.44 -29.25
N ILE A 134 4.71 35.16 -28.50
CA ILE A 134 4.53 36.61 -28.64
C ILE A 134 5.85 37.34 -28.38
N LEU A 135 6.60 36.96 -27.35
CA LEU A 135 7.89 37.58 -27.01
C LEU A 135 8.94 37.38 -28.10
N VAL A 136 9.01 36.19 -28.70
CA VAL A 136 9.94 35.93 -29.82
C VAL A 136 9.57 36.78 -31.04
N ILE A 137 8.27 36.83 -31.40
CA ILE A 137 7.80 37.67 -32.51
C ILE A 137 8.10 39.15 -32.23
N GLN A 138 7.84 39.61 -31.01
CA GLN A 138 8.12 40.99 -30.59
C GLN A 138 9.62 41.32 -30.72
N ALA A 139 10.49 40.43 -30.26
CA ALA A 139 11.94 40.63 -30.28
C ALA A 139 12.51 40.63 -31.71
N MET A 140 12.05 39.74 -32.58
CA MET A 140 12.57 39.64 -33.95
C MET A 140 11.98 40.68 -34.90
N VAL A 141 10.66 40.92 -34.84
CA VAL A 141 9.96 41.77 -35.81
C VAL A 141 10.00 43.25 -35.43
N PHE A 142 9.79 43.58 -34.15
CA PHE A 142 9.68 44.98 -33.71
C PHE A 142 10.98 45.54 -33.16
N ARG A 143 11.80 44.70 -32.49
CA ARG A 143 13.07 45.13 -31.89
C ARG A 143 14.29 44.81 -32.76
N HIS A 144 14.11 44.10 -33.88
CA HIS A 144 15.18 43.67 -34.79
C HIS A 144 16.40 43.07 -34.07
N GLN A 145 16.16 42.30 -33.00
CA GLN A 145 17.23 41.73 -32.20
C GLN A 145 17.86 40.52 -32.88
N ASP A 146 19.17 40.37 -32.72
CA ASP A 146 19.87 39.15 -33.12
C ASP A 146 19.28 37.91 -32.43
N LEU A 147 19.36 36.76 -33.10
CA LEU A 147 18.88 35.48 -32.57
C LEU A 147 19.41 35.17 -31.17
N ARG A 148 20.70 35.47 -30.91
CA ARG A 148 21.33 35.29 -29.60
C ARG A 148 20.64 36.12 -28.52
N MET A 149 20.38 37.40 -28.80
CA MET A 149 19.76 38.31 -27.84
C MET A 149 18.27 38.00 -27.63
N THR A 150 17.58 37.54 -28.69
CA THR A 150 16.19 37.10 -28.62
C THR A 150 16.03 35.88 -27.70
N VAL A 151 16.90 34.88 -27.84
CA VAL A 151 16.87 33.68 -26.98
C VAL A 151 17.19 34.04 -25.52
N LEU A 152 18.21 34.86 -25.27
CA LEU A 152 18.60 35.29 -23.93
C LEU A 152 17.48 36.09 -23.23
N SER A 153 16.88 37.06 -23.91
CA SER A 153 15.82 37.90 -23.34
C SER A 153 14.53 37.11 -23.11
N THR A 154 14.11 36.27 -24.07
CA THR A 154 12.88 35.48 -23.94
C THR A 154 13.00 34.40 -22.87
N SER A 155 14.15 33.70 -22.79
CA SER A 155 14.37 32.66 -21.77
C SER A 155 14.34 33.23 -20.35
N THR A 156 14.90 34.42 -20.13
CA THR A 156 14.86 35.13 -18.84
C THR A 156 13.42 35.39 -18.39
N VAL A 157 12.58 35.89 -19.31
CA VAL A 157 11.17 36.18 -19.00
C VAL A 157 10.38 34.90 -18.74
N LEU A 158 10.57 33.86 -19.57
CA LEU A 158 9.88 32.58 -19.39
C LEU A 158 10.28 31.89 -18.08
N LEU A 159 11.55 31.95 -17.68
CA LEU A 159 12.03 31.40 -16.41
C LEU A 159 11.37 32.09 -15.21
N GLY A 160 11.12 33.40 -15.29
CA GLY A 160 10.45 34.17 -14.25
C GLY A 160 8.95 33.88 -14.12
N LEU A 161 8.30 33.39 -15.19
CA LEU A 161 6.87 33.06 -15.18
C LEU A 161 6.54 31.70 -14.57
N LEU A 162 7.54 30.84 -14.35
CA LEU A 162 7.33 29.53 -13.75
C LEU A 162 7.02 29.66 -12.25
N PRO A 163 5.96 29.00 -11.72
CA PRO A 163 5.54 29.12 -10.33
C PRO A 163 6.43 28.32 -9.36
N LYS A 164 7.77 28.42 -9.50
CA LYS A 164 8.75 27.68 -8.69
C LYS A 164 8.68 28.06 -7.21
N GLY A 165 8.44 29.34 -6.91
CA GLY A 165 8.32 29.83 -5.55
C GLY A 165 7.13 29.21 -4.79
N LEU A 166 5.99 29.04 -5.46
CA LEU A 166 4.79 28.43 -4.86
C LEU A 166 5.05 26.98 -4.45
N ILE A 167 5.67 26.18 -5.34
CA ILE A 167 5.98 24.77 -5.10
C ILE A 167 7.01 24.64 -3.96
N LEU A 168 7.98 25.53 -3.91
CA LEU A 168 9.01 25.53 -2.86
C LEU A 168 8.41 25.88 -1.49
N LEU A 169 7.60 26.93 -1.41
CA LEU A 169 6.94 27.34 -0.16
C LEU A 169 6.03 26.26 0.41
N THR A 170 5.31 25.57 -0.47
CA THR A 170 4.37 24.52 -0.06
C THR A 170 5.10 23.27 0.41
N SER A 171 6.16 22.85 -0.29
CA SER A 171 7.04 21.77 0.15
C SER A 171 7.66 22.06 1.52
N LEU A 172 8.10 23.31 1.74
CA LEU A 172 8.63 23.74 3.04
C LEU A 172 7.56 23.73 4.13
N SER A 173 6.36 24.23 3.84
CA SER A 173 5.23 24.22 4.76
C SER A 173 4.85 22.81 5.18
N PHE A 174 4.74 21.87 4.24
CA PHE A 174 4.49 20.47 4.52
C PHE A 174 5.62 19.83 5.32
N GLY A 175 6.88 20.10 4.99
CA GLY A 175 8.03 19.61 5.75
C GLY A 175 7.98 20.05 7.21
N VAL A 176 7.65 21.33 7.46
CA VAL A 176 7.46 21.85 8.82
C VAL A 176 6.27 21.19 9.51
N SER A 177 5.17 20.93 8.80
CA SER A 177 3.99 20.25 9.36
C SER A 177 4.29 18.80 9.75
N VAL A 178 4.97 18.04 8.90
CA VAL A 178 5.45 16.67 9.20
C VAL A 178 6.37 16.69 10.40
N PHE A 179 7.32 17.64 10.45
CA PHE A 179 8.23 17.77 11.59
C PHE A 179 7.50 18.07 12.90
N ARG A 180 6.50 18.97 12.90
CA ARG A 180 5.66 19.27 14.07
C ARG A 180 4.85 18.05 14.53
N LEU A 181 4.34 17.25 13.60
CA LEU A 181 3.61 16.01 13.91
C LEU A 181 4.54 14.93 14.48
N ALA A 182 5.75 14.81 13.93
CA ALA A 182 6.77 13.90 14.43
C ALA A 182 7.18 14.23 15.88
N GLN A 183 7.31 15.52 16.23
CA GLN A 183 7.53 15.95 17.61
C GLN A 183 6.39 15.55 18.56
N LYS A 184 5.17 15.38 18.04
CA LYS A 184 4.00 14.88 18.79
C LYS A 184 3.86 13.35 18.73
N ARG A 185 4.92 12.63 18.37
CA ARG A 185 4.94 11.14 18.24
C ARG A 185 3.91 10.60 17.24
N THR A 186 3.53 11.41 16.24
CA THR A 186 2.63 10.98 15.16
C THR A 186 3.46 10.66 13.92
N LEU A 187 3.33 9.43 13.40
CA LEU A 187 3.99 9.01 12.16
C LEU A 187 3.14 9.39 10.95
N VAL A 188 3.66 10.27 10.11
CA VAL A 188 3.03 10.61 8.82
C VAL A 188 3.64 9.71 7.74
N GLN A 189 2.84 8.77 7.20
CA GLN A 189 3.28 7.86 6.14
C GLN A 189 3.18 8.51 4.75
N GLU A 190 2.15 9.32 4.51
CA GLU A 190 2.00 10.12 3.30
C GLU A 190 1.78 11.60 3.64
N ILE A 191 2.48 12.49 2.95
CA ILE A 191 2.39 13.95 3.19
C ILE A 191 0.94 14.44 2.99
N TYR A 192 0.22 13.86 2.03
CA TYR A 192 -1.16 14.21 1.71
C TYR A 192 -2.17 13.76 2.78
N SER A 193 -1.83 12.79 3.64
CA SER A 193 -2.70 12.41 4.76
C SER A 193 -2.92 13.56 5.74
N ILE A 194 -2.02 14.55 5.78
CA ILE A 194 -2.19 15.77 6.60
C ILE A 194 -3.42 16.57 6.13
N GLU A 195 -3.66 16.63 4.82
CA GLU A 195 -4.83 17.31 4.26
C GLU A 195 -6.12 16.59 4.66
N VAL A 196 -6.15 15.27 4.47
CA VAL A 196 -7.31 14.45 4.84
C VAL A 196 -7.60 14.59 6.33
N LEU A 197 -6.57 14.49 7.17
CA LEU A 197 -6.68 14.65 8.63
C LEU A 197 -7.27 16.02 9.02
N SER A 198 -6.96 17.09 8.28
CA SER A 198 -7.52 18.42 8.54
C SER A 198 -9.01 18.54 8.20
N LYS A 199 -9.54 17.61 7.39
CA LYS A 199 -10.95 17.53 6.98
C LYS A 199 -11.74 16.49 7.78
N VAL A 200 -11.11 15.77 8.72
CA VAL A 200 -11.80 14.77 9.54
C VAL A 200 -12.62 15.45 10.63
N ASP A 201 -13.94 15.30 10.57
CA ASP A 201 -14.87 15.80 11.60
C ASP A 201 -15.32 14.70 12.60
N VAL A 202 -15.17 13.42 12.23
CA VAL A 202 -15.64 12.27 13.02
C VAL A 202 -14.51 11.26 13.17
N SER A 203 -14.19 10.90 14.42
CA SER A 203 -13.27 9.80 14.74
C SER A 203 -14.02 8.66 15.41
N TRP A 204 -13.90 7.44 14.86
CA TRP A 204 -14.39 6.23 15.50
C TRP A 204 -13.26 5.60 16.32
N TYR A 205 -13.52 5.37 17.60
CA TYR A 205 -12.64 4.56 18.46
C TYR A 205 -13.35 3.25 18.74
N ARG A 206 -12.69 2.13 18.46
CA ARG A 206 -13.22 0.78 18.62
C ARG A 206 -12.44 0.06 19.71
#